data_AF-A0A7Y7J4E2-F1
#
_entry.id   AF-A0A7Y7J4E2-F1
#
_cell.length_a   1.000
_cell.length_b   1.000
_cell.length_c   1.000
_cell.angle_alpha   90.00
_cell.angle_beta   90.00
_cell.angle_gamma   90.00
#
_symmetry.space_group_name_H-M   'P 1'
#
loop_
_entity.id
_entity.type
_entity.pdbx_description
1 polymer ?
#
loop_
_entity_poly.entity_id
_entity_poly.type
_entity_poly.pdbx_seq_one_letter_code
_entity_poly.pdbx_strand_id
1 'polypeptide(L)'
;MKLRDKIDGPMMRKLSEDEILETLGVAFLIAIVDINERVIALTDDLIISFDNFLKEFPKEAERYISKRVGKRYGGVLKYENSVDKEMLNVLTKSPSVNFELMGALMNEDPEIMAKRYKHT
;
A
#
# COMPACT_ATOMS: atom_id res chain seq x y z
N MET A 1 6.87 16.38 -29.75
CA MET A 1 6.38 17.39 -28.78
C MET A 1 6.52 16.79 -27.39
N LYS A 2 7.21 17.43 -26.44
CA LYS A 2 7.59 16.77 -25.18
C LYS A 2 6.36 16.73 -24.26
N LEU A 3 6.17 15.63 -23.51
CA LEU A 3 5.09 15.42 -22.51
C LEU A 3 4.79 16.67 -21.66
N ARG A 4 5.84 17.41 -21.31
CA ARG A 4 5.79 18.66 -20.56
C ARG A 4 4.90 19.73 -21.21
N ASP A 5 4.94 19.85 -22.54
CA ASP A 5 4.18 20.85 -23.29
C ASP A 5 2.67 20.57 -23.30
N LYS A 6 2.25 19.32 -23.00
CA LYS A 6 0.83 18.92 -22.86
C LYS A 6 0.32 19.04 -21.42
N ILE A 7 1.20 19.06 -20.42
CA ILE A 7 0.85 19.04 -18.98
C ILE A 7 0.83 20.45 -18.38
N ASP A 8 1.65 21.38 -18.88
CA ASP A 8 1.83 22.73 -18.31
C ASP A 8 0.70 23.75 -18.69
N GLY A 9 -0.47 23.29 -19.16
CA GLY A 9 -1.66 24.12 -19.40
C GLY A 9 -2.50 24.34 -18.13
N PRO A 10 -3.33 25.41 -18.05
CA PRO A 10 -4.14 25.67 -16.87
C PRO A 10 -5.20 24.56 -16.74
N MET A 11 -5.13 23.80 -15.65
CA MET A 11 -5.83 22.54 -15.36
C MET A 11 -5.24 21.28 -15.98
N MET A 12 -5.03 20.27 -15.12
CA MET A 12 -4.81 18.87 -15.48
C MET A 12 -5.88 18.41 -16.49
N ARG A 13 -5.56 18.54 -17.77
CA ARG A 13 -6.33 17.94 -18.85
C ARG A 13 -6.23 16.43 -18.68
N LYS A 14 -7.37 15.75 -18.57
CA LYS A 14 -7.42 14.29 -18.70
C LYS A 14 -6.90 13.94 -20.10
N LEU A 15 -5.79 13.22 -20.14
CA LEU A 15 -5.29 12.62 -21.38
C LEU A 15 -6.27 11.54 -21.83
N SER A 16 -6.52 11.44 -23.14
CA SER A 16 -7.27 10.29 -23.65
C SER A 16 -6.42 9.01 -23.57
N GLU A 17 -7.06 7.85 -23.56
CA GLU A 17 -6.38 6.56 -23.55
C GLU A 17 -5.39 6.44 -24.73
N ASP A 18 -5.80 6.89 -25.91
CA ASP A 18 -4.96 6.91 -27.12
C ASP A 18 -3.70 7.79 -26.94
N GLU A 19 -3.84 8.97 -26.30
CA GLU A 19 -2.70 9.85 -26.06
C GLU A 19 -1.71 9.25 -25.05
N ILE A 20 -2.21 8.52 -24.05
CA ILE A 20 -1.40 7.81 -23.06
C ILE A 20 -0.63 6.68 -23.74
N LEU A 21 -1.32 5.88 -24.56
CA LEU A 21 -0.74 4.75 -25.28
C LEU A 21 0.29 5.20 -26.32
N GLU A 22 0.01 6.24 -27.09
CA GLU A 22 0.94 6.81 -28.08
C GLU A 22 2.20 7.37 -27.41
N THR A 23 2.06 7.93 -26.20
CA THR A 23 3.17 8.63 -25.54
C THR A 23 4.05 7.70 -24.70
N LEU A 24 3.46 6.75 -23.96
CA LEU A 24 4.19 5.86 -23.06
C LEU A 24 4.52 4.51 -23.72
N GLY A 25 3.69 4.08 -24.67
CA GLY A 25 3.72 2.71 -25.18
C GLY A 25 3.10 1.70 -24.19
N VAL A 26 2.49 0.66 -24.75
CA VAL A 26 1.76 -0.39 -24.00
C VAL A 26 2.64 -1.05 -22.93
N ALA A 27 3.88 -1.41 -23.28
CA ALA A 27 4.79 -2.11 -22.36
C ALA A 27 5.15 -1.28 -21.12
N PHE A 28 5.35 0.03 -21.28
CA PHE A 28 5.69 0.91 -20.17
C PHE A 28 4.48 1.17 -19.27
N LEU A 29 3.29 1.30 -19.87
CA LEU A 29 2.04 1.44 -19.11
C LEU A 29 1.80 0.21 -18.22
N ILE A 30 1.96 -0.99 -18.78
CA ILE A 30 1.84 -2.25 -18.04
C ILE A 30 2.82 -2.31 -16.86
N ALA A 31 4.07 -1.90 -17.07
CA ALA A 31 5.08 -1.87 -16.00
C ALA A 31 4.72 -0.88 -14.89
N ILE A 32 4.18 0.30 -15.23
CA ILE A 32 3.71 1.27 -14.24
C ILE A 32 2.54 0.70 -13.43
N VAL A 33 1.57 0.06 -14.08
CA VAL A 33 0.43 -0.57 -13.40
C VAL A 33 0.95 -1.62 -12.40
N ASP A 34 1.85 -2.50 -12.82
CA ASP A 34 2.42 -3.52 -11.92
C ASP A 34 3.12 -2.93 -10.70
N ILE A 35 3.95 -1.90 -10.92
CA ILE A 35 4.65 -1.24 -9.81
C ILE A 35 3.66 -0.58 -8.85
N ASN A 36 2.65 0.11 -9.38
CA ASN A 36 1.66 0.80 -8.55
C ASN A 36 0.85 -0.18 -7.70
N GLU A 37 0.33 -1.26 -8.31
CA GLU A 37 -0.42 -2.28 -7.59
C GLU A 37 0.41 -2.91 -6.46
N ARG A 38 1.70 -3.17 -6.72
CA ARG A 38 2.62 -3.70 -5.70
C ARG A 38 2.90 -2.69 -4.59
N VAL A 39 3.08 -1.42 -4.93
CA VAL A 39 3.32 -0.36 -3.93
C VAL A 39 2.09 -0.19 -3.05
N ILE A 40 0.88 -0.24 -3.62
CA ILE A 40 -0.38 -0.18 -2.86
C ILE A 40 -0.45 -1.36 -1.89
N ALA A 41 -0.27 -2.58 -2.38
CA ALA A 41 -0.34 -3.79 -1.55
C ALA A 41 0.68 -3.77 -0.40
N LEU A 42 1.94 -3.41 -0.69
CA LEU A 42 3.00 -3.31 0.33
C LEU A 42 2.72 -2.22 1.35
N THR A 43 2.15 -1.09 0.92
CA THR A 43 1.81 0.02 1.83
C THR A 43 0.69 -0.39 2.78
N ASP A 44 -0.34 -1.07 2.29
CA ASP A 44 -1.42 -1.60 3.12
C ASP A 44 -0.89 -2.60 4.15
N ASP A 45 -0.06 -3.55 3.71
CA ASP A 45 0.56 -4.55 4.59
C ASP A 45 1.45 -3.89 5.65
N LEU A 46 2.21 -2.86 5.27
CA LEU A 46 3.05 -2.10 6.20
C LEU A 46 2.21 -1.40 7.27
N ILE A 47 1.17 -0.67 6.87
CA ILE A 47 0.27 0.05 7.79
C ILE A 47 -0.36 -0.91 8.80
N ILE A 48 -0.93 -2.02 8.31
CA ILE A 48 -1.57 -3.02 9.16
C ILE A 48 -0.56 -3.68 10.10
N SER A 49 0.64 -3.99 9.60
CA SER A 49 1.70 -4.58 10.42
C SER A 49 2.17 -3.63 11.51
N PHE A 50 2.27 -2.33 11.22
CA PHE A 50 2.61 -1.31 12.22
C PHE A 50 1.52 -1.16 13.28
N ASP A 51 0.24 -1.12 12.89
CA ASP A 51 -0.88 -1.10 13.83
C ASP A 51 -0.85 -2.33 14.77
N ASN A 52 -0.63 -3.52 14.21
CA ASN A 52 -0.50 -4.75 14.99
C ASN A 52 0.73 -4.71 15.91
N PHE A 53 1.87 -4.22 15.43
CA PHE A 53 3.08 -4.07 16.25
C PHE A 53 2.82 -3.14 17.43
N LEU A 54 2.21 -1.98 17.20
CA LEU A 54 1.91 -1.02 18.27
C LEU A 54 0.95 -1.59 19.32
N LYS A 55 0.04 -2.50 18.93
CA LYS A 55 -0.87 -3.18 19.87
C LYS A 55 -0.22 -4.31 20.65
N GLU A 56 0.58 -5.15 19.98
CA GLU A 56 1.10 -6.39 20.57
C GLU A 56 2.46 -6.19 21.25
N PHE A 57 3.33 -5.33 20.72
CA PHE A 57 4.67 -5.13 21.27
C PHE A 57 4.64 -4.64 22.73
N PRO A 58 3.81 -3.66 23.13
CA PRO A 58 3.74 -3.24 24.54
C PRO A 58 3.32 -4.37 25.48
N LYS A 59 2.41 -5.25 25.05
CA LYS A 59 1.94 -6.39 25.86
C LYS A 59 3.05 -7.38 26.12
N GLU A 60 3.89 -7.64 25.11
CA GLU A 60 5.04 -8.53 25.26
C GLU A 60 6.15 -7.85 26.06
N ALA A 61 6.46 -6.58 25.81
CA ALA A 61 7.46 -5.81 26.54
C ALA A 61 7.16 -5.72 28.06
N GLU A 62 5.87 -5.57 28.44
CA GLU A 62 5.44 -5.56 29.85
C GLU A 62 5.86 -6.83 30.60
N ARG A 63 5.96 -7.99 29.93
CA ARG A 63 6.35 -9.26 30.57
C ARG A 63 7.81 -9.26 31.02
N TYR A 64 8.67 -8.49 30.35
CA TYR A 64 10.11 -8.41 30.66
C TYR A 64 10.46 -7.27 31.62
N ILE A 65 9.54 -6.34 31.87
CA ILE A 65 9.77 -5.23 32.79
C ILE A 65 9.40 -5.64 34.21
N SER A 66 10.37 -5.55 35.13
CA SER A 66 10.09 -5.84 36.53
C SER A 66 9.07 -4.85 37.11
N LYS A 67 8.12 -5.36 37.91
CA LYS A 67 7.09 -4.53 38.59
C LYS A 67 7.68 -3.41 39.45
N ARG A 68 8.92 -3.57 39.96
CA ARG A 68 9.65 -2.55 40.72
C ARG A 68 10.08 -1.37 39.85
N VAL A 69 10.55 -1.64 38.62
CA VAL A 69 10.93 -0.61 37.66
C VAL A 69 9.70 0.17 37.19
N GLY A 70 8.61 -0.52 36.85
CA GLY A 70 7.37 0.12 36.41
C GLY A 70 6.76 1.08 37.46
N LYS A 71 6.84 0.72 38.75
CA LYS A 71 6.37 1.62 39.83
C LYS A 71 7.22 2.87 40.02
N ARG A 72 8.52 2.83 39.67
CA ARG A 72 9.48 3.91 39.95
C ARG A 72 9.66 4.87 38.77
N TYR A 73 9.58 4.35 37.55
CA TYR A 73 9.87 5.12 36.33
C TYR A 73 8.65 5.31 35.40
N GLY A 74 7.49 4.71 35.73
CA GLY A 74 6.27 4.80 34.93
C GLY A 74 5.90 3.48 34.23
N GLY A 75 4.71 3.43 33.65
CA GLY A 75 4.19 2.26 32.93
C GLY A 75 4.66 2.16 31.47
N VAL A 76 4.37 1.04 30.82
CA VAL A 76 4.61 0.87 29.38
C VAL A 76 3.54 1.66 28.61
N LEU A 77 3.98 2.41 27.59
CA LEU A 77 3.08 3.12 26.69
C LEU A 77 2.22 2.12 25.93
N LYS A 78 0.91 2.29 26.01
CA LYS A 78 -0.06 1.46 25.27
C LYS A 78 -0.63 2.28 24.13
N TYR A 79 -0.77 1.63 22.99
CA TYR A 79 -1.45 2.17 21.83
C TYR A 79 -2.85 1.58 21.76
N GLU A 80 -3.81 2.44 21.49
CA GLU A 80 -5.18 2.07 21.18
C GLU A 80 -5.64 2.95 20.01
N ASN A 81 -6.39 2.37 19.07
CA ASN A 81 -6.84 3.12 17.91
C ASN A 81 -7.78 4.24 18.34
N SER A 82 -7.64 5.39 17.68
CA SER A 82 -8.55 6.50 17.90
C SER A 82 -9.97 6.10 17.47
N VAL A 83 -10.98 6.79 18.03
CA VAL A 83 -12.39 6.64 17.65
C VAL A 83 -12.67 7.25 16.26
N ASP A 84 -11.63 7.76 15.58
CA ASP A 84 -11.75 8.39 14.28
C ASP A 84 -11.99 7.34 13.19
N LYS A 85 -13.14 7.45 12.54
CA LYS A 85 -13.56 6.56 11.46
C LYS A 85 -12.63 6.65 10.26
N GLU A 86 -12.01 7.81 10.00
CA GLU A 86 -11.07 7.96 8.88
C GLU A 86 -9.81 7.14 9.13
N MET A 87 -9.28 7.15 10.35
CA MET A 87 -8.12 6.34 10.72
C MET A 87 -8.41 4.84 10.64
N LEU A 88 -9.62 4.41 11.03
CA LEU A 88 -10.04 3.01 10.90
C LEU A 88 -10.16 2.56 9.44
N ASN A 89 -10.54 3.46 8.53
CA ASN A 89 -10.60 3.15 7.09
C ASN A 89 -9.20 2.87 6.52
N VAL A 90 -8.16 3.56 7.00
CA VAL A 90 -6.76 3.34 6.56
C VAL A 90 -6.23 1.96 6.96
N LEU A 91 -6.83 1.32 7.96
CA LEU A 91 -6.51 -0.06 8.35
C LEU A 91 -7.24 -1.11 7.51
N THR A 92 -8.15 -0.68 6.63
CA THR A 92 -8.83 -1.57 5.69
C THR A 92 -7.98 -1.69 4.44
N LYS A 93 -7.67 -2.92 4.01
CA LYS A 93 -6.93 -3.15 2.76
C LYS A 93 -7.67 -2.56 1.56
N SER A 94 -6.89 -2.05 0.62
CA SER A 94 -7.33 -1.68 -0.72
C SER A 94 -7.92 -2.89 -1.44
N PRO A 95 -8.76 -2.67 -2.47
CA PRO A 95 -9.25 -3.75 -3.32
C PRO A 95 -8.09 -4.60 -3.85
N SER A 96 -8.26 -5.92 -3.84
CA SER A 96 -7.26 -6.83 -4.37
C SER A 96 -7.09 -6.65 -5.88
N VAL A 97 -5.87 -6.80 -6.35
CA VAL A 97 -5.53 -6.82 -7.78
C VAL A 97 -6.39 -7.85 -8.52
N ASN A 98 -6.99 -7.45 -9.64
CA ASN A 98 -7.66 -8.37 -10.54
C ASN A 98 -6.61 -9.12 -11.39
N PHE A 99 -6.21 -10.30 -10.94
CA PHE A 99 -5.18 -11.09 -11.61
C PHE A 99 -5.60 -11.63 -12.98
N GLU A 100 -6.90 -11.76 -13.27
CA GLU A 100 -7.37 -12.14 -14.61
C GLU A 100 -7.10 -11.00 -15.61
N LEU A 101 -7.47 -9.77 -15.25
CA LEU A 101 -7.23 -8.58 -16.07
C LEU A 101 -5.72 -8.33 -16.24
N MET A 102 -4.98 -8.42 -15.13
CA MET A 102 -3.54 -8.16 -15.14
C MET A 102 -2.78 -9.24 -15.93
N GLY A 103 -3.15 -10.51 -15.78
CA GLY A 103 -2.61 -11.62 -16.56
C GLY A 103 -2.87 -11.45 -18.06
N ALA A 104 -4.08 -11.04 -18.44
CA ALA A 104 -4.42 -10.74 -19.83
C ALA A 104 -3.59 -9.59 -20.41
N LEU A 105 -3.36 -8.51 -19.63
CA LEU A 105 -2.52 -7.38 -20.03
C LEU A 105 -1.05 -7.77 -20.20
N MET A 106 -0.54 -8.62 -19.31
CA MET A 106 0.86 -9.05 -19.30
C MET A 106 1.15 -10.28 -20.15
N ASN A 107 0.12 -10.91 -20.71
CA ASN A 107 0.22 -12.22 -21.36
C ASN A 107 0.88 -13.29 -20.45
N GLU A 108 0.48 -13.29 -19.17
CA GLU A 108 0.93 -14.25 -18.15
C GLU A 108 -0.27 -14.94 -17.49
N ASP A 109 -0.04 -16.11 -16.89
CA ASP A 109 -1.07 -16.86 -16.19
C ASP A 109 -1.48 -16.18 -14.87
N PRO A 110 -2.79 -16.07 -14.57
CA PRO A 110 -3.28 -15.43 -13.35
C PRO A 110 -2.76 -16.05 -12.05
N GLU A 111 -2.46 -17.36 -12.01
CA GLU A 111 -1.88 -17.98 -10.82
C GLU A 111 -0.43 -17.56 -10.60
N ILE A 112 0.34 -17.37 -11.68
CA ILE A 112 1.70 -16.85 -11.64
C ILE A 112 1.66 -15.40 -11.12
N MET A 113 0.70 -14.61 -11.61
CA MET A 113 0.46 -13.26 -11.10
C MET A 113 0.12 -13.26 -9.62
N ALA A 114 -0.83 -14.08 -9.17
CA ALA A 114 -1.20 -14.16 -7.76
C ALA A 114 0.00 -14.52 -6.85
N LYS A 115 0.91 -15.39 -7.31
CA LYS A 115 2.14 -15.72 -6.58
C LYS A 115 3.09 -14.54 -6.47
N ARG A 116 3.22 -13.71 -7.52
CA ARG A 116 4.08 -12.53 -7.54
C ARG A 116 3.67 -11.48 -6.50
N TYR A 117 2.38 -11.41 -6.18
CA TYR A 117 1.79 -10.48 -5.21
C TYR A 117 1.63 -11.07 -3.80
N LYS A 118 2.00 -12.35 -3.58
CA LYS A 118 2.09 -12.90 -2.23
C LYS A 118 3.37 -12.42 -1.56
N HIS A 119 3.24 -11.48 -0.63
CA HIS A 119 4.29 -11.13 0.32
C HIS A 119 4.23 -12.14 1.47
N THR A 120 5.37 -12.78 1.75
CA THR A 120 5.50 -13.93 2.67
C THR A 120 5.45 -13.50 4.12
#